data_AF-A0A9D6G3W2-F1
#
_entry.id   AF-A0A9D6G3W2-F1
#
_cell.length_a   1.000
_cell.length_b   1.000
_cell.length_c   1.000
_cell.angle_alpha   90.00
_cell.angle_beta   90.00
_cell.angle_gamma   90.00
#
_symmetry.space_group_name_H-M   'P 1'
#
loop_
_entity.id
_entity.type
_entity.pdbx_description
1 polymer ?
#
loop_
_entity_poly.entity_id
_entity_poly.type
_entity_poly.pdbx_seq_one_letter_code
_entity_poly.pdbx_strand_id
1 'polypeptide(L)' 'MKIEAIREVKAKLSEIVSNLPSEGSVIITKNGRPCAVLMP' A
#
# COMPACT_ATOMS: atom_id res chain seq x y z
N MET A 1 -2.08 -9.70 -1.76
CA MET A 1 -2.90 -8.48 -1.97
C MET A 1 -3.24 -7.88 -0.62
N LYS A 2 -2.61 -6.75 -0.31
CA LYS A 2 -2.65 -6.09 1.02
C LYS A 2 -3.51 -4.84 0.93
N ILE A 3 -4.21 -4.46 2.01
CA ILE A 3 -5.01 -3.23 2.07
C ILE A 3 -4.46 -2.37 3.21
N GLU A 4 -4.06 -1.14 2.90
CA GLU A 4 -3.43 -0.24 3.86
C GLU A 4 -4.07 1.15 3.84
N ALA A 5 -4.05 1.83 4.98
CA ALA A 5 -4.46 3.23 5.05
C ALA A 5 -3.37 4.15 4.49
N ILE A 6 -3.74 5.24 3.85
CA ILE A 6 -2.79 6.24 3.30
C ILE A 6 -1.81 6.77 4.35
N ARG A 7 -2.21 6.78 5.63
CA ARG A 7 -1.34 7.16 6.75
C ARG A 7 -0.21 6.14 6.96
N GLU A 8 -0.53 4.86 6.98
CA GLU A 8 0.46 3.77 7.13
C GLU A 8 1.39 3.70 5.92
N VAL A 9 0.83 3.83 4.71
CA VAL A 9 1.60 3.85 3.46
C VAL A 9 2.63 4.97 3.46
N LYS A 10 2.25 6.18 3.92
CA LYS A 10 3.18 7.30 4.02
C LYS A 10 4.29 7.07 5.05
N ALA A 11 3.97 6.43 6.18
CA ALA A 11 4.94 6.18 7.24
C ALA A 11 5.98 5.11 6.85
N LYS A 12 5.59 4.14 6.00
CA LYS A 12 6.38 2.94 5.67
C LYS A 12 6.62 2.75 4.18
N LEU A 13 6.59 3.83 3.39
CA LEU A 13 6.59 3.74 1.92
C LEU A 13 7.76 2.91 1.38
N SER A 14 8.97 3.17 1.87
CA SER A 14 10.18 2.47 1.39
C SER A 14 10.16 0.97 1.67
N GLU A 15 9.67 0.57 2.85
CA GLU A 15 9.53 -0.85 3.21
C GLU A 15 8.48 -1.54 2.31
N ILE A 16 7.32 -0.90 2.15
CA ILE A 16 6.25 -1.39 1.29
C ILE A 16 6.73 -1.56 -0.15
N VAL A 17 7.44 -0.56 -0.69
CA VAL A 17 7.97 -0.62 -2.07
C VAL A 17 9.02 -1.71 -2.22
N SER A 18 9.89 -1.89 -1.22
CA SER A 18 10.91 -2.95 -1.25
C SER A 18 10.30 -4.35 -1.22
N ASN A 19 9.15 -4.51 -0.56
CA ASN A 19 8.43 -5.78 -0.46
C ASN A 19 7.39 -5.99 -1.57
N LEU A 20 7.08 -4.99 -2.43
CA LEU A 20 6.11 -5.13 -3.52
C LEU A 20 6.37 -6.35 -4.44
N PRO A 21 7.63 -6.65 -4.85
CA PRO A 21 7.91 -7.80 -5.70
C PRO A 21 7.56 -9.16 -5.06
N SER A 22 7.57 -9.26 -3.73
CA SER A 22 7.30 -10.50 -3.00
C SER A 22 5.87 -10.56 -2.42
N GLU A 23 5.35 -9.46 -1.88
CA GLU A 23 4.02 -9.37 -1.25
C GLU A 23 2.88 -9.08 -2.26
N GLY A 24 3.24 -8.61 -3.46
CA GLY A 24 2.31 -8.21 -4.51
C GLY A 24 1.60 -6.89 -4.23
N SER A 25 0.56 -6.58 -5.01
CA SER A 25 -0.09 -5.26 -4.99
C SER A 25 -0.70 -4.87 -3.64
N VAL A 26 -0.66 -3.56 -3.35
CA VAL A 26 -1.23 -2.93 -2.15
C VAL A 26 -2.35 -1.97 -2.56
N ILE A 27 -3.57 -2.19 -2.06
CA ILE A 27 -4.66 -1.21 -2.14
C ILE A 27 -4.46 -0.17 -1.05
N ILE A 28 -4.44 1.09 -1.44
CA ILE A 28 -4.41 2.23 -0.54
C ILE A 28 -5.85 2.70 -0.30
N THR A 29 -6.20 2.90 0.96
CA THR A 29 -7.47 3.47 1.40
C THR A 29 -7.30 4.84 2.04
N LYS A 30 -8.30 5.70 1.90
CA LYS A 30 -8.44 6.97 2.62
C LYS A 30 -9.81 7.02 3.27
N ASN A 31 -9.86 7.14 4.60
CA ASN A 31 -11.10 7.11 5.38
C ASN A 31 -11.97 5.87 5.07
N GLY A 32 -11.34 4.69 4.99
CA GLY A 32 -12.02 3.41 4.71
C GLY A 32 -12.42 3.20 3.25
N ARG A 33 -12.16 4.17 2.35
CA ARG A 33 -12.50 4.05 0.92
C ARG A 33 -11.25 3.77 0.09
N PRO A 34 -11.25 2.77 -0.79
CA PRO A 34 -10.17 2.56 -1.76
C PRO A 34 -9.95 3.81 -2.60
N CYS A 35 -8.69 4.20 -2.81
CA CYS A 35 -8.36 5.39 -3.59
C CYS A 35 -7.16 5.23 -4.54
N ALA A 36 -6.27 4.27 -4.30
CA ALA A 36 -5.13 3.98 -5.17
C ALA A 36 -4.66 2.53 -5.02
N VAL A 37 -3.82 2.09 -5.95
CA VAL A 37 -3.14 0.79 -5.90
C VAL A 37 -1.65 1.00 -6.18
N LEU A 38 -0.79 0.38 -5.37
CA LEU A 38 0.62 0.17 -5.70
C LEU A 38 0.74 -1.22 -6.33
N MET A 39 1.36 -1.28 -7.51
CA MET A 39 1.63 -2.52 -8.23
C MET A 39 3.14 -2.79 -8.25
N PRO A 40 3.56 -4.06 -8.31
CA PRO A 40 4.97 -4.43 -8.50
C PRO A 40 5.57 -3.86 -9.78
#